data_AF-H0R0R0-F1
#
_entry.id   AF-H0R0R0-F1
#
_cell.length_a   1.000
_cell.length_b   1.000
_cell.length_c   1.000
_cell.angle_alpha   90.00
_cell.angle_beta   90.00
_cell.angle_gamma   90.00
#
_symmetry.space_group_name_H-M   'P 1'
#
loop_
_entity.id
_entity.type
_entity.pdbx_description
1 polymer ?
#
loop_
_entity_poly.entity_id
_entity_poly.type
_entity_poly.pdbx_seq_one_letter_code
_entity_poly.pdbx_strand_id
1 'polypeptide(L)'
;MINHIVRTRRSADDFPQSEHLAYKLAQLATDAVEVPADTTEMIINRIIDNASVSAASVIRRPVTTARSQALAHPGKPGSQVFGVPGSYSPEWAAWAN
;
A
#
# COMPACT_ATOMS: atom_id res chain seq x y z
N MET A 1 -23.95 6.64 5.28
CA MET A 1 -23.07 7.29 4.26
C MET A 1 -22.82 8.72 4.70
N ILE A 2 -21.56 9.10 4.92
CA ILE A 2 -21.19 10.47 5.29
C ILE A 2 -20.82 11.20 4.00
N ASN A 3 -21.46 12.33 3.72
CA ASN A 3 -21.14 13.16 2.56
C ASN A 3 -20.25 14.33 3.00
N HIS A 4 -19.11 14.49 2.33
CA HIS A 4 -18.19 15.61 2.55
C HIS A 4 -18.22 16.56 1.36
N ILE A 5 -18.46 17.84 1.61
CA ILE A 5 -18.33 18.88 0.59
C ILE A 5 -16.85 19.29 0.53
N VAL A 6 -16.21 19.04 -0.62
CA VAL A 6 -14.81 19.37 -0.86
C VAL A 6 -14.73 20.56 -1.81
N ARG A 7 -13.96 21.57 -1.43
CA ARG A 7 -13.68 22.74 -2.26
C ARG A 7 -12.32 23.33 -1.93
N THR A 8 -11.80 24.12 -2.85
CA THR A 8 -10.62 24.95 -2.58
C THR A 8 -10.96 26.07 -1.59
N ARG A 9 -9.95 26.47 -0.82
CA ARG A 9 -9.98 27.53 0.20
C ARG A 9 -8.76 28.43 -0.01
N ARG A 10 -8.82 29.69 0.41
CA ARG A 10 -7.62 30.55 0.40
C ARG A 10 -6.76 30.18 1.60
N SER A 11 -5.44 30.33 1.48
CA SER A 11 -4.50 30.05 2.57
C SER A 11 -4.68 30.94 3.80
N ALA A 12 -5.31 32.11 3.63
CA ALA A 12 -5.60 33.06 4.71
C ALA A 12 -6.95 32.82 5.41
N ASP A 13 -7.78 31.90 4.89
CA ASP A 13 -9.05 31.58 5.53
C ASP A 13 -8.76 30.74 6.79
N ASP A 14 -9.44 31.04 7.91
CA ASP A 14 -9.41 30.14 9.08
C ASP A 14 -10.06 28.81 8.70
N PHE A 15 -9.31 27.71 8.87
CA PHE A 15 -9.69 26.40 8.38
C PHE A 15 -9.22 25.28 9.33
N PRO A 16 -10.11 24.80 10.21
CA PRO A 16 -9.78 23.78 11.20
C PRO A 16 -9.24 22.50 10.56
N GLN A 17 -8.21 21.90 11.16
CA GLN A 17 -7.57 20.67 10.65
C GLN A 17 -8.59 19.54 10.44
N SER A 18 -9.61 19.45 11.30
CA SER A 18 -10.69 18.45 11.19
C SER A 18 -11.52 18.57 9.91
N GLU A 19 -11.56 19.75 9.29
CA GLU A 19 -12.26 19.97 8.04
C GLU A 19 -11.42 19.62 6.80
N HIS A 20 -10.10 19.46 6.96
CA HIS A 20 -9.20 19.15 5.85
C HIS A 20 -9.56 17.80 5.23
N LEU A 21 -9.48 17.71 3.90
CA LEU A 21 -9.74 16.44 3.21
C LEU A 21 -8.80 15.34 3.70
N ALA A 22 -7.52 15.67 3.93
CA ALA A 22 -6.54 14.73 4.46
C ALA A 22 -6.95 14.17 5.83
N TYR A 23 -7.52 14.99 6.71
CA TYR A 23 -8.02 14.54 8.01
C TYR A 23 -9.21 13.58 7.85
N LYS A 24 -10.17 13.92 6.99
CA LYS A 24 -11.33 13.05 6.69
C LYS A 24 -10.92 11.71 6.07
N LEU A 25 -9.93 11.72 5.17
CA LEU A 25 -9.36 10.50 4.60
C LEU A 25 -8.63 9.66 5.65
N ALA A 26 -7.91 10.30 6.58
CA ALA A 26 -7.26 9.59 7.68
C ALA A 26 -8.29 8.92 8.60
N GLN A 27 -9.40 9.62 8.92
CA GLN A 27 -10.51 9.02 9.67
C GLN A 27 -11.09 7.80 8.94
N LEU A 28 -11.36 7.93 7.63
CA LEU A 28 -11.86 6.83 6.80
C LEU A 28 -10.90 5.63 6.79
N ALA A 29 -9.59 5.88 6.65
CA ALA A 29 -8.58 4.82 6.60
C ALA A 29 -8.47 4.02 7.92
N THR A 30 -8.90 4.62 9.04
CA THR A 30 -8.90 4.00 10.37
C THR A 30 -10.29 3.56 10.83
N ASP A 31 -11.32 3.77 10.01
CA ASP A 31 -12.69 3.45 10.37
C ASP A 31 -12.88 1.92 10.46
N ALA A 32 -13.26 1.46 11.64
CA ALA A 32 -13.44 0.03 11.92
C ALA A 32 -14.81 -0.42 11.43
N VAL A 33 -14.92 -0.62 10.11
CA VAL A 33 -16.13 -1.15 9.46
C VAL A 33 -16.00 -2.66 9.24
N GLU A 34 -17.12 -3.37 9.31
CA GLU A 34 -17.17 -4.77 8.91
C GLU A 34 -16.81 -4.91 7.43
N VAL A 35 -16.05 -5.96 7.09
CA VAL A 35 -15.74 -6.29 5.69
C VAL A 35 -16.83 -7.25 5.18
N PRO A 36 -17.66 -6.83 4.20
CA PRO A 36 -18.70 -7.71 3.65
C PRO A 36 -18.12 -8.99 3.05
N ALA A 37 -18.91 -10.07 3.03
CA ALA A 37 -18.45 -11.38 2.59
C ALA A 37 -17.98 -11.40 1.12
N ASP A 38 -18.71 -10.74 0.22
CA ASP A 38 -18.35 -10.59 -1.20
C ASP A 38 -17.04 -9.80 -1.39
N THR A 39 -16.84 -8.76 -0.58
CA THR A 39 -15.62 -7.95 -0.55
C THR A 39 -14.43 -8.77 -0.06
N THR A 40 -14.63 -9.57 0.99
CA THR A 40 -13.60 -10.48 1.51
C THR A 40 -13.17 -11.49 0.45
N GLU A 41 -14.12 -12.11 -0.24
CA GLU A 41 -13.85 -13.05 -1.33
C GLU A 41 -13.04 -12.39 -2.46
N MET A 42 -13.40 -11.16 -2.85
CA MET A 42 -12.68 -10.42 -3.87
C MET A 42 -11.25 -10.04 -3.44
N ILE A 43 -11.05 -9.67 -2.17
CA ILE A 43 -9.71 -9.37 -1.61
C ILE A 43 -8.83 -10.62 -1.68
N ILE A 44 -9.34 -11.79 -1.30
CA ILE A 44 -8.61 -13.06 -1.40
C ILE A 44 -8.18 -13.31 -2.85
N ASN A 45 -9.11 -13.16 -3.81
CA ASN A 45 -8.80 -13.30 -5.22
C ASN A 45 -7.74 -12.33 -5.71
N ARG A 46 -7.73 -11.07 -5.23
CA ARG A 46 -6.68 -10.09 -5.57
C ARG A 46 -5.32 -10.44 -5.01
N ILE A 47 -5.24 -10.97 -3.80
CA ILE A 47 -3.96 -11.43 -3.23
C ILE A 47 -3.37 -12.56 -4.08
N ILE A 48 -4.20 -13.54 -4.45
CA ILE A 48 -3.79 -14.69 -5.28
C ILE A 48 -3.34 -14.23 -6.67
N ASP A 49 -4.11 -13.35 -7.31
CA ASP A 49 -3.82 -12.83 -8.64
C ASP A 49 -2.50 -12.04 -8.66
N ASN A 50 -2.32 -11.11 -7.72
CA ASN A 50 -1.08 -10.32 -7.61
C ASN A 50 0.15 -11.21 -7.33
N ALA A 51 0.02 -12.20 -6.45
CA ALA A 51 1.11 -13.15 -6.19
C ALA A 51 1.47 -13.97 -7.43
N SER A 52 0.46 -14.39 -8.20
CA SER A 52 0.64 -15.12 -9.46
C SER A 52 1.36 -14.25 -10.51
N VAL A 53 0.98 -12.98 -10.65
CA VAL A 53 1.64 -12.02 -11.55
C VAL A 53 3.08 -11.76 -11.11
N SER A 54 3.35 -11.60 -9.81
CA SER A 54 4.71 -11.42 -9.27
C SER A 54 5.60 -12.63 -9.62
N ALA A 55 5.09 -13.86 -9.42
CA ALA A 55 5.81 -15.08 -9.80
C ALA A 55 6.05 -15.19 -11.32
N ALA A 56 5.03 -14.92 -12.14
CA ALA A 56 5.14 -15.00 -13.60
C ALA A 56 6.05 -13.92 -14.21
N SER A 57 6.22 -12.79 -13.52
CA SER A 57 7.04 -11.67 -13.98
C SER A 57 8.46 -11.65 -13.40
N VAL A 58 8.85 -12.63 -12.59
CA VAL A 58 10.12 -12.62 -11.83
C VAL A 58 11.38 -12.43 -12.70
N ILE A 59 11.35 -12.91 -13.95
CA ILE A 59 12.46 -12.78 -14.91
C ILE A 59 12.38 -11.53 -15.81
N ARG A 60 11.33 -10.71 -15.67
CA ARG A 60 11.19 -9.46 -16.42
C ARG A 60 12.23 -8.49 -15.90
N ARG A 61 12.95 -7.84 -16.82
CA ARG A 61 14.05 -6.91 -16.48
C ARG A 61 13.70 -5.89 -15.38
N PRO A 62 12.54 -5.18 -15.41
CA PRO A 62 12.19 -4.24 -14.33
C PRO A 62 12.11 -4.92 -12.95
N VAL A 63 11.48 -6.10 -12.87
CA VAL A 63 11.31 -6.87 -11.64
C VAL A 63 12.67 -7.37 -11.13
N THR A 64 13.49 -7.93 -12.01
CA THR A 64 14.85 -8.35 -11.65
C THR A 64 15.69 -7.17 -11.13
N THR A 65 15.62 -6.00 -11.77
CA THR A 65 16.31 -4.79 -11.32
C THR A 65 15.83 -4.34 -9.93
N ALA A 66 14.52 -4.29 -9.69
CA ALA A 66 13.97 -3.91 -8.39
C ALA A 66 14.41 -4.86 -7.26
N ARG A 67 14.45 -6.17 -7.54
CA ARG A 67 14.97 -7.18 -6.60
C ARG A 67 16.45 -6.98 -6.30
N SER A 68 17.28 -6.76 -7.31
CA SER A 68 18.71 -6.48 -7.11
C SER A 68 18.93 -5.23 -6.27
N GLN A 69 18.11 -4.19 -6.44
CA GLN A 69 18.14 -3.00 -5.59
C GLN A 69 17.77 -3.35 -4.16
N ALA A 70 16.64 -4.02 -3.94
CA ALA A 70 16.19 -4.37 -2.58
C ALA A 70 17.19 -5.22 -1.80
N LEU A 71 17.87 -6.13 -2.49
CA LEU A 71 18.94 -6.96 -1.93
C LEU A 71 20.10 -6.17 -1.33
N ALA A 72 20.36 -4.96 -1.82
CA ALA A 72 21.39 -4.06 -1.31
C ALA A 72 20.99 -3.34 -0.01
N HIS A 73 19.73 -3.48 0.43
CA HIS A 73 19.18 -2.77 1.59
C HIS A 73 18.66 -3.76 2.67
N PRO A 74 19.54 -4.52 3.35
CA PRO A 74 19.14 -5.39 4.45
C PRO A 74 18.49 -4.60 5.61
N GLY A 75 17.53 -5.19 6.31
CA GLY A 75 16.78 -4.53 7.39
C GLY A 75 16.52 -5.44 8.59
N LYS A 76 16.59 -4.87 9.81
CA LYS A 76 16.27 -5.52 11.09
C LYS A 76 15.53 -4.54 12.03
N PRO A 77 14.23 -4.73 12.34
CA PRO A 77 13.34 -5.69 11.68
C PRO A 77 13.22 -5.37 10.18
N GLY A 78 12.90 -6.37 9.36
CA GLY A 78 12.73 -6.18 7.93
C GLY A 78 11.62 -7.05 7.36
N SER A 79 11.46 -6.96 6.04
CA SER A 79 10.43 -7.61 5.24
C SER A 79 11.05 -8.53 4.19
N GLN A 80 10.25 -9.47 3.70
CA GLN A 80 10.69 -10.45 2.70
C GLN A 80 10.52 -9.91 1.29
N VAL A 81 11.49 -10.21 0.42
CA VAL A 81 11.32 -10.14 -1.03
C VAL A 81 10.89 -11.52 -1.52
N PHE A 82 9.81 -11.63 -2.29
CA PHE A 82 9.21 -12.91 -2.66
C PHE A 82 10.21 -13.85 -3.33
N GLY A 83 10.32 -15.08 -2.84
CA GLY A 83 11.26 -16.08 -3.37
C GLY A 83 12.74 -15.75 -3.14
N VAL A 84 13.09 -14.83 -2.25
CA VAL A 84 14.46 -14.54 -1.82
C VAL A 84 14.60 -14.80 -0.32
N PRO A 85 15.59 -15.60 0.12
CA PRO A 85 15.87 -15.76 1.54
C PRO A 85 16.51 -14.49 2.11
N GLY A 86 16.02 -14.00 3.24
CA GLY A 86 16.61 -12.86 3.94
C GLY A 86 15.57 -11.89 4.51
N SER A 87 16.05 -10.76 5.01
CA SER A 87 15.24 -9.68 5.57
C SER A 87 15.78 -8.34 5.09
N TYR A 88 14.93 -7.59 4.41
CA TYR A 88 15.27 -6.34 3.73
C TYR A 88 14.46 -5.19 4.31
N SER A 89 14.90 -3.96 4.11
CA SER A 89 14.13 -2.78 4.49
C SER A 89 12.72 -2.82 3.88
N PRO A 90 11.65 -2.53 4.65
CA PRO A 90 10.27 -2.69 4.20
C PRO A 90 9.93 -1.92 2.92
N GLU A 91 10.45 -0.70 2.77
CA GLU A 91 10.24 0.15 1.60
C GLU A 91 10.84 -0.47 0.33
N TRP A 92 11.99 -1.13 0.44
CA TRP A 92 12.63 -1.78 -0.69
C TRP A 92 12.03 -3.15 -1.00
N ALA A 93 11.58 -3.88 0.02
CA ALA A 93 10.80 -5.10 -0.18
C ALA A 93 9.47 -4.80 -0.88
N ALA A 94 8.77 -3.73 -0.50
CA ALA A 94 7.53 -3.29 -1.13
C ALA A 94 7.75 -2.82 -2.58
N TRP A 95 8.89 -2.19 -2.88
CA TRP A 95 9.26 -1.82 -4.24
C TRP A 95 9.52 -3.04 -5.16
N ALA A 96 10.09 -4.11 -4.61
CA ALA A 96 10.51 -5.27 -5.38
C ALA A 96 9.45 -6.37 -5.58
N ASN A 97 8.42 -6.40 -4.73
CA ASN A 97 7.35 -7.41 -4.73
C ASN A 97 6.19 -7.03 -5.65
#